data_AF-A0A0K2GYR4-F1
#
_entry.id   AF-A0A0K2GYR4-F1
#
_cell.length_a   1.000
_cell.length_b   1.000
_cell.length_c   1.000
_cell.angle_alpha   90.00
_cell.angle_beta   90.00
_cell.angle_gamma   90.00
#
_symmetry.space_group_name_H-M   'P 1'
#
loop_
_entity.id
_entity.type
_entity.pdbx_description
1 polymer ?
#
loop_
_entity_poly.entity_id
_entity_poly.type
_entity_poly.pdbx_seq_one_letter_code
_entity_poly.pdbx_strand_id
1 'polypeptide(L)'
;MLGWVFSPRLIAAVWAVFAASTSAGYYGKSVSALTPVESVLPAGSPAFAWAVAATLLIVGASAPVTARWAAVGRVSRTIGIAIVGALLAMWAISFAIDAVVDGSRMWISAKNYSMLAATAIASGAVMGRNYAKH
;
A
#
# COMPACT_ATOMS: atom_id res chain seq x y z
N MET A 1 19.54 -19.07 -6.41
CA MET A 1 18.43 -18.98 -5.41
C MET A 1 17.66 -17.65 -5.41
N LEU A 2 18.26 -16.48 -5.68
CA LEU A 2 17.60 -15.16 -5.52
C LEU A 2 16.22 -14.97 -6.19
N GLY A 3 15.91 -15.71 -7.27
CA GLY A 3 14.66 -15.53 -8.03
C GLY A 3 13.34 -15.72 -7.25
N TRP A 4 13.36 -16.36 -6.08
CA TRP A 4 12.18 -16.45 -5.22
C TRP A 4 11.91 -15.16 -4.43
N VAL A 5 12.95 -14.48 -3.95
CA VAL A 5 12.84 -13.28 -3.10
C VAL A 5 12.19 -12.11 -3.85
N PHE A 6 12.47 -11.99 -5.15
CA PHE A 6 11.90 -10.95 -6.02
C PHE A 6 10.59 -11.37 -6.71
N SER A 7 9.93 -12.44 -6.26
CA SER A 7 8.66 -12.89 -6.84
C SER A 7 7.55 -11.84 -6.68
N PRO A 8 7.00 -11.27 -7.77
CA PRO A 8 5.93 -10.26 -7.70
C PRO A 8 4.72 -10.68 -6.87
N ARG A 9 4.42 -11.99 -6.85
CA ARG A 9 3.28 -12.55 -6.09
C ARG A 9 3.54 -12.59 -4.58
N LEU A 10 4.78 -12.86 -4.16
CA LEU A 10 5.14 -12.88 -2.73
C LEU A 10 5.23 -11.46 -2.16
N ILE A 11 5.85 -10.52 -2.89
CA ILE A 11 5.90 -9.11 -2.48
C ILE A 11 4.47 -8.55 -2.36
N ALA A 12 3.58 -8.89 -3.29
CA ALA A 12 2.16 -8.51 -3.21
C ALA A 12 1.42 -9.16 -2.02
N ALA A 13 1.70 -10.43 -1.70
CA ALA A 13 1.10 -11.10 -0.54
C ALA A 13 1.52 -10.45 0.79
N VAL A 14 2.79 -10.03 0.92
CA VAL A 14 3.27 -9.30 2.12
C VAL A 14 2.54 -7.96 2.25
N TRP A 15 2.44 -7.17 1.18
CA TRP A 15 1.70 -5.91 1.21
C TRP A 15 0.19 -6.10 1.38
N ALA A 16 -0.39 -7.20 0.91
CA ALA A 16 -1.79 -7.55 1.17
C ALA A 16 -2.05 -7.81 2.65
N VAL A 17 -1.19 -8.56 3.32
CA VAL A 17 -1.28 -8.80 4.77
C VAL A 17 -1.15 -7.48 5.54
N PHE A 18 -0.15 -6.66 5.19
CA PHE A 18 0.01 -5.32 5.79
C PHE A 18 -1.26 -4.46 5.62
N ALA A 19 -1.77 -4.33 4.38
CA ALA A 19 -2.95 -3.53 4.10
C ALA A 19 -4.22 -4.08 4.79
N ALA A 20 -4.39 -5.40 4.88
CA ALA A 20 -5.51 -6.02 5.60
C ALA A 20 -5.42 -5.79 7.11
N SER A 21 -4.25 -5.93 7.72
CA SER A 21 -4.03 -5.62 9.14
C SER A 21 -4.28 -4.15 9.44
N THR A 22 -3.80 -3.23 8.59
CA THR A 22 -4.03 -1.79 8.73
C THR A 22 -5.51 -1.44 8.53
N SER A 23 -6.20 -2.06 7.57
CA SER A 23 -7.65 -1.94 7.39
C SER A 23 -8.43 -2.34 8.65
N ALA A 24 -8.10 -3.50 9.25
CA ALA A 24 -8.72 -3.95 10.50
C ALA A 24 -8.39 -3.01 11.67
N GLY A 25 -7.17 -2.46 11.70
CA GLY A 25 -6.73 -1.47 12.68
C GLY A 25 -7.59 -0.20 12.74
N TYR A 26 -8.11 0.26 11.59
CA TYR A 26 -9.00 1.42 11.47
C TYR A 26 -10.50 1.10 11.40
N TYR A 27 -10.90 -0.17 11.40
CA TYR A 27 -12.32 -0.52 11.31
C TYR A 27 -13.10 0.00 12.53
N GLY A 28 -14.17 0.75 12.26
CA GLY A 28 -14.99 1.40 13.31
C GLY A 28 -14.34 2.60 14.01
N LYS A 29 -13.25 3.18 13.48
CA LYS A 29 -12.53 4.32 14.08
C LYS A 29 -12.38 5.47 13.09
N SER A 30 -12.69 6.69 13.54
CA SER A 30 -12.25 7.93 12.88
C SER A 30 -10.80 8.24 13.23
N VAL A 31 -10.09 8.97 12.36
CA VAL A 31 -8.69 9.35 12.60
C VAL A 31 -8.54 10.87 12.60
N SER A 32 -8.52 11.46 13.79
CA SER A 32 -8.42 12.92 13.96
C SER A 32 -7.15 13.56 13.36
N ALA A 33 -6.05 12.82 13.22
CA ALA A 33 -4.84 13.28 12.53
C ALA A 33 -4.97 13.32 11.00
N LEU A 34 -6.07 12.77 10.44
CA LEU A 34 -6.32 12.66 9.01
C LEU A 34 -7.50 13.48 8.51
N THR A 35 -8.10 14.41 9.26
CA THR A 35 -9.24 15.23 8.78
C THR A 35 -9.02 15.86 7.38
N PRO A 36 -7.81 16.37 7.03
CA PRO A 36 -7.52 16.83 5.66
C PRO A 36 -7.46 15.68 4.64
N VAL A 37 -6.98 14.51 5.04
CA VAL A 37 -6.81 13.31 4.20
C VAL A 37 -8.11 12.55 3.99
N GLU A 38 -8.96 12.40 5.00
CA GLU A 38 -10.29 11.78 4.91
C GLU A 38 -11.15 12.47 3.83
N SER A 39 -10.98 13.78 3.61
CA SER A 39 -11.67 14.54 2.55
C SER A 39 -11.41 14.05 1.11
N VAL A 40 -10.29 13.35 0.87
CA VAL A 40 -9.88 12.82 -0.45
C VAL A 40 -9.84 11.29 -0.49
N LEU A 41 -10.27 10.61 0.58
CA LEU A 41 -10.39 9.15 0.61
C LEU A 41 -11.75 8.67 0.09
N PRO A 42 -11.83 7.53 -0.62
CA PRO A 42 -13.11 6.93 -1.01
C PRO A 42 -14.02 6.69 0.19
N ALA A 43 -15.22 7.28 0.15
CA ALA A 43 -16.20 7.29 1.24
C ALA A 43 -15.65 7.79 2.61
N GLY A 44 -14.61 8.61 2.62
CA GLY A 44 -14.01 9.18 3.83
C GLY A 44 -13.36 8.17 4.78
N SER A 45 -13.19 6.91 4.37
CA SER A 45 -12.80 5.82 5.29
C SER A 45 -11.38 5.29 4.99
N PRO A 46 -10.41 5.53 5.89
CA PRO A 46 -9.10 4.89 5.82
C PRO A 46 -9.20 3.36 5.77
N ALA A 47 -10.09 2.77 6.58
CA ALA A 47 -10.31 1.32 6.60
C ALA A 47 -10.74 0.81 5.22
N PHE A 48 -11.69 1.46 4.54
CA PHE A 48 -12.13 1.06 3.21
C PHE A 48 -11.02 1.18 2.15
N ALA A 49 -10.24 2.28 2.17
CA ALA A 49 -9.13 2.46 1.24
C ALA A 49 -8.05 1.36 1.39
N TRP A 50 -7.71 1.00 2.63
CA TRP A 50 -6.82 -0.13 2.92
C TRP A 50 -7.41 -1.49 2.50
N ALA A 51 -8.72 -1.72 2.69
CA ALA A 51 -9.40 -2.94 2.26
C ALA A 51 -9.39 -3.12 0.73
N VAL A 52 -9.61 -2.04 -0.03
CA VAL A 52 -9.51 -2.04 -1.51
C VAL A 52 -8.09 -2.37 -1.95
N ALA A 53 -7.08 -1.75 -1.35
CA ALA A 53 -5.68 -2.03 -1.64
C ALA A 53 -5.31 -3.50 -1.34
N ALA A 54 -5.71 -4.01 -0.17
CA ALA A 54 -5.50 -5.41 0.23
C ALA A 54 -6.17 -6.38 -0.77
N THR A 55 -7.42 -6.13 -1.16
CA THR A 55 -8.17 -6.96 -2.10
C THR A 55 -7.48 -7.04 -3.47
N LEU A 56 -7.03 -5.89 -4.00
CA LEU A 56 -6.29 -5.83 -5.27
C LEU A 56 -4.94 -6.56 -5.18
N LEU A 57 -4.24 -6.46 -4.06
CA LEU A 57 -2.99 -7.19 -3.83
C LEU A 57 -3.22 -8.70 -3.66
N ILE A 58 -4.32 -9.14 -3.03
CA ILE A 58 -4.74 -10.56 -2.95
C ILE A 58 -5.04 -11.11 -4.34
N VAL A 59 -5.80 -10.40 -5.18
CA VAL A 59 -6.04 -10.78 -6.59
C VAL A 59 -4.71 -10.85 -7.35
N GLY A 60 -3.85 -9.83 -7.19
CA GLY A 60 -2.52 -9.75 -7.81
C GLY A 60 -1.52 -10.84 -7.35
N ALA A 61 -1.70 -11.39 -6.16
CA ALA A 61 -0.91 -12.48 -5.58
C ALA A 61 -1.50 -13.87 -5.89
N SER A 62 -2.82 -14.00 -6.06
CA SER A 62 -3.51 -15.28 -6.32
C SER A 62 -3.65 -15.60 -7.81
N ALA A 63 -3.70 -14.60 -8.70
CA ALA A 63 -3.87 -14.76 -10.14
C ALA A 63 -2.95 -15.83 -10.78
N PRO A 64 -3.49 -16.75 -11.61
CA PRO A 64 -2.70 -17.76 -12.31
C PRO A 64 -1.60 -17.18 -13.21
N VAL A 65 -0.47 -17.88 -13.32
CA VAL A 65 0.64 -17.49 -14.21
C VAL A 65 0.42 -18.04 -15.62
N THR A 66 -0.73 -17.72 -16.22
CA THR A 66 -1.08 -18.07 -17.60
C THR A 66 -1.40 -16.81 -18.39
N ALA A 67 -1.21 -16.83 -19.72
CA ALA A 67 -1.33 -15.63 -20.57
C ALA A 67 -2.65 -14.85 -20.36
N ARG A 68 -3.77 -15.56 -20.21
CA ARG A 68 -5.11 -15.01 -19.94
C ARG A 68 -5.18 -14.19 -18.64
N TRP A 69 -4.49 -14.60 -17.58
CA TRP A 69 -4.59 -14.00 -16.25
C TRP A 69 -3.39 -13.13 -15.88
N ALA A 70 -2.26 -13.24 -16.60
CA ALA A 70 -1.05 -12.47 -16.34
C ALA A 70 -1.24 -10.94 -16.45
N ALA A 71 -2.18 -10.47 -17.28
CA ALA A 71 -2.56 -9.06 -17.34
C ALA A 71 -3.29 -8.60 -16.07
N VAL A 72 -4.33 -9.34 -15.64
CA VAL A 72 -5.07 -9.06 -14.40
C VAL A 72 -4.12 -9.08 -13.20
N GLY A 73 -3.30 -10.14 -13.08
CA GLY A 73 -2.32 -10.29 -12.01
C GLY A 73 -1.28 -9.16 -11.96
N ARG A 74 -0.87 -8.59 -13.10
CA ARG A 74 -0.09 -7.33 -13.12
C ARG A 74 -0.89 -6.17 -12.58
N VAL A 75 -2.03 -5.86 -13.21
CA VAL A 75 -2.78 -4.62 -12.99
C VAL A 75 -3.27 -4.52 -11.56
N SER A 76 -3.81 -5.60 -10.99
CA SER A 76 -4.25 -5.62 -9.59
C SER A 76 -3.09 -5.42 -8.60
N ARG A 77 -1.90 -5.98 -8.86
CA ARG A 77 -0.70 -5.66 -8.05
C ARG A 77 -0.32 -4.19 -8.16
N THR A 78 -0.18 -3.67 -9.38
CA THR A 78 0.30 -2.30 -9.63
C THR A 78 -0.67 -1.25 -9.06
N ILE A 79 -1.98 -1.42 -9.21
CA ILE A 79 -2.96 -0.49 -8.62
C ILE A 79 -2.97 -0.64 -7.09
N GLY A 80 -2.99 -1.87 -6.57
CA GLY A 80 -3.00 -2.12 -5.12
C GLY A 80 -1.79 -1.51 -4.40
N ILE A 81 -0.57 -1.69 -4.93
CA ILE A 81 0.64 -1.11 -4.34
C ILE A 81 0.73 0.41 -4.54
N ALA A 82 0.16 0.96 -5.61
CA ALA A 82 0.06 2.41 -5.80
C ALA A 82 -0.87 3.05 -4.75
N ILE A 83 -2.00 2.42 -4.43
CA ILE A 83 -2.89 2.87 -3.34
C ILE A 83 -2.16 2.80 -1.99
N VAL A 84 -1.45 1.70 -1.69
CA VAL A 84 -0.63 1.59 -0.46
C VAL A 84 0.42 2.71 -0.40
N GLY A 85 1.16 2.96 -1.48
CA GLY A 85 2.17 4.01 -1.54
C GLY A 85 1.60 5.42 -1.33
N ALA A 86 0.45 5.71 -1.96
CA ALA A 86 -0.26 6.96 -1.78
C ALA A 86 -0.73 7.15 -0.32
N LEU A 87 -1.40 6.14 0.27
CA LEU A 87 -1.84 6.18 1.66
C LEU A 87 -0.66 6.42 2.62
N LEU A 88 0.45 5.68 2.46
CA LEU A 88 1.65 5.87 3.29
C LEU A 88 2.25 7.27 3.16
N ALA A 89 2.26 7.84 1.95
CA ALA A 89 2.72 9.21 1.73
C ALA A 89 1.79 10.25 2.40
N MET A 90 0.47 10.05 2.36
CA MET A 90 -0.51 10.93 3.01
C MET A 90 -0.36 10.91 4.54
N TRP A 91 -0.15 9.73 5.13
CA TRP A 91 0.21 9.59 6.55
C TRP A 91 1.54 10.26 6.89
N ALA A 92 2.56 10.12 6.04
CA ALA A 92 3.85 10.78 6.25
C ALA A 92 3.73 12.32 6.22
N ILE A 93 2.87 12.87 5.34
CA ILE A 93 2.59 14.31 5.24
C ILE A 93 1.82 14.80 6.47
N SER A 94 0.77 14.10 6.90
CA SER A 94 0.02 14.38 8.14
C SER A 94 0.97 14.51 9.34
N PHE A 95 1.76 13.48 9.63
CA PHE A 95 2.72 13.50 10.73
C PHE A 95 3.86 14.51 10.57
N ALA A 96 4.15 14.97 9.35
CA ALA A 96 5.12 16.05 9.11
C ALA A 96 4.53 17.43 9.45
N ILE A 97 3.24 17.65 9.15
CA ILE A 97 2.52 18.87 9.53
C ILE A 97 2.42 18.94 11.06
N ASP A 98 1.95 17.88 11.73
CA ASP A 98 1.84 17.80 13.20
C ASP A 98 3.20 18.01 13.91
N ALA A 99 4.30 17.65 13.26
CA ALA A 99 5.65 17.87 13.78
C ALA A 99 6.15 19.31 13.62
N VAL A 100 5.73 20.01 12.56
CA VAL A 100 6.12 21.40 12.27
C VAL A 100 5.24 22.39 13.02
N VAL A 101 3.93 22.11 13.17
CA VAL A 101 2.97 23.00 13.84
C VAL A 101 3.08 22.88 15.36
N ASP A 102 3.02 21.67 15.92
CA ASP A 102 2.98 21.46 17.38
C ASP A 102 4.37 21.20 18.00
N GLY A 103 5.45 21.28 17.21
CA GLY A 103 6.82 20.97 17.66
C GLY A 103 7.01 19.52 18.15
N SER A 104 6.10 18.63 17.75
CA SER A 104 5.94 17.31 18.35
C SER A 104 6.98 16.29 17.89
N ARG A 105 7.10 15.16 18.60
CA ARG A 105 7.96 14.02 18.19
C ARG A 105 7.44 13.26 16.95
N MET A 106 6.37 13.74 16.30
CA MET A 106 5.73 13.05 15.17
C MET A 106 6.59 13.02 13.90
N TRP A 107 7.68 13.80 13.83
CA TRP A 107 8.70 13.68 12.79
C TRP A 107 9.29 12.26 12.69
N ILE A 108 9.31 11.51 13.80
CA ILE A 108 9.72 10.10 13.82
C ILE A 108 8.74 9.25 13.01
N SER A 109 7.43 9.46 13.21
CA SER A 109 6.36 8.80 12.46
C SER A 109 6.39 9.22 10.98
N ALA A 110 6.53 10.51 10.69
CA ALA A 110 6.63 11.03 9.32
C ALA A 110 7.77 10.36 8.52
N LYS A 111 8.96 10.27 9.13
CA LYS A 111 10.13 9.57 8.57
C LYS A 111 9.85 8.07 8.36
N ASN A 112 9.27 7.39 9.35
CA ASN A 112 9.00 5.96 9.24
C ASN A 112 7.98 5.66 8.12
N TYR A 113 6.92 6.48 7.99
CA TYR A 113 5.92 6.33 6.93
C TYR A 113 6.46 6.73 5.55
N SER A 114 7.36 7.71 5.42
CA SER A 114 7.98 8.03 4.14
C SER A 114 8.96 6.95 3.66
N MET A 115 9.69 6.29 4.58
CA MET A 115 10.49 5.10 4.25
C MET A 115 9.61 3.91 3.82
N LEU A 116 8.45 3.71 4.44
CA LEU A 116 7.47 2.71 4.00
C LEU A 116 6.89 3.06 2.62
N ALA A 117 6.55 4.33 2.35
CA ALA A 117 6.07 4.78 1.05
C ALA A 117 7.11 4.57 -0.07
N ALA A 118 8.37 4.91 0.18
CA ALA A 118 9.48 4.63 -0.73
C ALA A 118 9.65 3.11 -0.98
N THR A 119 9.47 2.29 0.07
CA THR A 119 9.50 0.82 -0.04
C THR A 119 8.33 0.29 -0.88
N ALA A 120 7.15 0.88 -0.79
CA ALA A 120 5.99 0.54 -1.62
C ALA A 120 6.23 0.91 -3.11
N ILE A 121 6.80 2.09 -3.38
CA ILE A 121 7.18 2.53 -4.74
C ILE A 121 8.21 1.57 -5.35
N ALA A 122 9.28 1.24 -4.61
CA ALA A 122 10.28 0.26 -5.04
C ALA A 122 9.67 -1.14 -5.28
N SER A 123 8.73 -1.55 -4.43
CA SER A 123 7.98 -2.80 -4.61
C SER A 123 7.15 -2.79 -5.89
N GLY A 124 6.46 -1.69 -6.21
CA GLY A 124 5.70 -1.52 -7.45
C GLY A 124 6.56 -1.62 -8.71
N ALA A 125 7.76 -1.02 -8.67
CA ALA A 125 8.75 -1.11 -9.75
C ALA A 125 9.28 -2.53 -9.99
N VAL A 126 9.09 -3.47 -9.06
CA VAL A 126 9.30 -4.92 -9.26
C VAL A 126 8.01 -5.63 -9.67
N MET A 127 6.89 -5.36 -9.00
CA MET A 127 5.61 -6.05 -9.20
C MET A 127 5.03 -5.93 -10.62
N GLY A 128 5.28 -4.79 -11.28
CA GLY A 128 4.83 -4.51 -12.65
C GLY A 128 5.63 -5.23 -13.75
N ARG A 129 6.81 -5.78 -13.43
CA ARG A 129 7.65 -6.50 -14.40
C ARG A 129 7.03 -7.86 -14.73
N ASN A 130 7.08 -8.23 -16.02
CA ASN A 130 6.70 -9.58 -16.45
C ASN A 130 7.91 -10.49 -16.50
N TYR A 131 7.91 -11.53 -15.68
CA TYR A 131 8.61 -12.76 -15.99
C TYR A 131 7.63 -13.67 -16.72
N ALA A 132 7.50 -13.46 -18.03
CA ALA A 132 6.96 -14.51 -18.88
C ALA A 132 7.94 -15.69 -18.82
N LYS A 133 7.44 -16.88 -18.48
CA LYS A 133 8.19 -18.10 -18.80
C LYS A 133 7.99 -18.35 -20.30
N HIS A 134 9.10 -18.49 -21.00
CA HIS A 134 9.15 -19.17 -22.29
C HIS A 134 8.82 -20.65 -22.09
#